data_AF-A0A9D1AFD3-F1
#
_entry.id   AF-A0A9D1AFD3-F1
#
_cell.length_a   1.000
_cell.length_b   1.000
_cell.length_c   1.000
_cell.angle_alpha   90.00
_cell.angle_beta   90.00
_cell.angle_gamma   90.00
#
_symmetry.space_group_name_H-M   'P 1'
#
loop_
_entity.id
_entity.type
_entity.pdbx_description
1 polymer ?
#
loop_
_entity_poly.entity_id
_entity_poly.type
_entity_poly.pdbx_seq_one_letter_code
_entity_poly.pdbx_strand_id
1 'polypeptide(L)'
;MTTIGQRIAYYRKKANLTQEELAEKCSVTPQAVSKWENDISAPDISLFPVLAQLFNTTCDELLGVEHETPKAVPEELVDLSKTILRVKIISSDGDVVKLNLPVQIAEPFLKSSNMNVGGDTLKNIDFEQIIQLVKSGAVGKLVDITSADGDIVEIYVE
;
A
#
# COMPACT_ATOMS: atom_id res chain seq x y z
N MET A 1 -9.41 17.53 2.02
CA MET A 1 -8.08 17.09 1.58
C MET A 1 -7.09 17.57 2.62
N THR A 2 -6.41 16.65 3.31
CA THR A 2 -5.43 16.97 4.35
C THR A 2 -4.09 17.29 3.68
N THR A 3 -3.42 18.37 4.05
CA THR A 3 -2.11 18.74 3.50
C THR A 3 -0.98 17.91 4.13
N ILE A 4 0.22 17.96 3.54
CA ILE A 4 1.42 17.34 4.12
C ILE A 4 1.72 17.97 5.49
N GLY A 5 1.62 19.30 5.62
CA GLY A 5 1.84 20.00 6.88
C GLY A 5 0.89 19.54 7.98
N GLN A 6 -0.39 19.43 7.65
CA GLN A 6 -1.42 18.92 8.57
C GLN A 6 -1.16 17.47 8.99
N ARG A 7 -0.68 16.61 8.08
CA ARG A 7 -0.29 15.23 8.41
C ARG A 7 0.93 15.17 9.33
N ILE A 8 1.97 15.95 9.06
CA ILE A 8 3.15 16.05 9.94
C ILE A 8 2.72 16.48 11.34
N ALA A 9 1.88 17.52 11.46
CA ALA A 9 1.36 17.97 12.74
C ALA A 9 0.56 16.90 13.48
N TYR A 10 -0.26 16.13 12.74
CA TYR A 10 -1.03 15.02 13.28
C TYR A 10 -0.13 13.93 13.84
N TYR A 11 0.82 13.41 13.04
CA TYR A 11 1.70 12.33 13.46
C TYR A 11 2.68 12.75 14.56
N ARG A 12 3.19 13.98 14.54
CA ARG A 12 4.03 14.52 15.61
C ARG A 12 3.29 14.50 16.95
N LYS A 13 2.04 14.99 16.97
CA LYS A 13 1.19 14.97 18.18
C LYS A 13 0.88 13.54 18.61
N LYS A 14 0.61 12.63 17.68
CA LYS A 14 0.37 11.20 17.97
C LYS A 14 1.61 10.53 18.58
N ALA A 15 2.80 10.94 18.17
CA ALA A 15 4.08 10.51 18.73
C ALA A 15 4.46 11.23 20.04
N ASN A 16 3.60 12.10 20.59
CA ASN A 16 3.87 12.93 21.77
C ASN A 16 5.15 13.78 21.68
N LEU A 17 5.47 14.27 20.48
CA LEU A 17 6.64 15.14 20.27
C LEU A 17 6.23 16.62 20.23
N THR A 18 7.06 17.48 20.81
CA THR A 18 7.06 18.93 20.59
C THR A 18 7.66 19.28 19.22
N GLN A 19 7.48 20.51 18.75
CA GLN A 19 8.09 20.95 17.48
C GLN A 19 9.62 20.98 17.60
N GLU A 20 10.12 21.30 18.79
CA GLU A 20 11.53 21.30 19.16
C GLU A 20 12.13 19.89 19.10
N GLU A 21 11.47 18.90 19.71
CA GLU A 21 11.95 17.51 19.70
C GLU A 21 11.92 16.90 18.29
N LEU A 22 10.90 17.21 17.48
CA LEU A 22 10.87 16.79 16.09
C LEU A 22 12.01 17.43 15.29
N ALA A 23 12.26 18.72 15.51
CA ALA A 23 13.33 19.44 14.83
C ALA A 23 14.70 18.86 15.16
N GLU A 24 14.96 18.55 16.43
CA GLU A 24 16.20 17.89 16.87
C GLU A 24 16.39 16.53 16.18
N LYS A 25 15.34 15.68 16.17
CA LYS A 25 15.38 14.36 15.53
C LYS A 25 15.59 14.43 14.01
N CYS A 26 15.08 15.48 13.36
CA CYS A 26 15.27 15.70 11.93
C CYS A 26 16.51 16.55 11.60
N SER A 27 17.31 16.97 12.59
CA SER A 27 18.45 17.87 12.41
C SER A 27 18.10 19.18 11.67
N VAL A 28 16.94 19.74 11.98
CA VAL A 28 16.45 21.03 11.44
C VAL A 28 16.14 22.00 12.57
N THR A 29 15.69 23.21 12.22
CA THR A 29 15.25 24.19 13.23
C THR A 29 13.76 24.00 13.60
N PRO A 30 13.35 24.31 14.84
CA PRO A 30 11.93 24.29 15.22
C PRO A 30 11.05 25.17 14.32
N GLN A 31 11.61 26.28 13.83
CA GLN A 31 10.95 27.17 12.86
C GLN A 31 10.70 26.47 11.51
N ALA A 32 11.57 25.56 11.07
CA ALA A 32 11.33 24.76 9.87
C ALA A 32 10.12 23.83 10.07
N VAL A 33 10.06 23.12 11.19
CA VAL A 33 8.92 22.28 11.56
C VAL A 33 7.62 23.09 11.62
N SER A 34 7.65 24.26 12.27
CA SER A 34 6.49 25.15 12.33
C SER A 34 6.03 25.59 10.93
N LYS A 35 6.96 25.93 10.02
CA LYS A 35 6.62 26.25 8.63
C LYS A 35 6.06 25.06 7.86
N TRP A 36 6.52 23.84 8.13
CA TRP A 36 5.94 22.63 7.55
C TRP A 36 4.51 22.45 8.00
N GLU A 37 4.25 22.51 9.31
CA GLU A 37 2.92 22.28 9.88
C GLU A 37 1.88 23.34 9.50
N ASN A 38 2.34 24.54 9.12
CA ASN A 38 1.50 25.64 8.64
C ASN A 38 1.47 25.79 7.11
N ASP A 39 1.97 24.79 6.37
CA ASP A 39 1.98 24.76 4.90
C ASP A 39 2.73 25.95 4.23
N ILE A 40 3.67 26.56 4.95
CA ILE A 40 4.52 27.66 4.45
C ILE A 40 5.69 27.11 3.62
N SER A 41 6.18 25.92 3.97
CA SER A 41 7.23 25.20 3.24
C SER A 41 7.03 23.69 3.41
N ALA A 42 7.71 22.88 2.61
CA ALA A 42 7.70 21.43 2.76
C ALA A 42 9.04 20.92 3.34
N PRO A 43 9.06 19.75 4.01
CA PRO A 43 10.30 19.05 4.29
C PRO A 43 11.03 18.71 2.99
N ASP A 44 12.35 18.65 3.05
CA ASP A 44 13.14 18.10 1.96
C ASP A 44 12.77 16.62 1.74
N ILE A 45 12.85 16.15 0.49
CA ILE A 45 12.51 14.77 0.13
C ILE A 45 13.33 13.74 0.94
N SER A 46 14.57 14.08 1.28
CA SER A 46 15.44 13.23 2.10
C SER A 46 14.97 13.03 3.55
N LEU A 47 14.06 13.88 4.05
CA LEU A 47 13.52 13.78 5.41
C LEU A 47 12.33 12.82 5.51
N PHE A 48 11.68 12.47 4.40
CA PHE A 48 10.51 11.60 4.44
C PHE A 48 10.79 10.20 5.04
N PRO A 49 11.90 9.51 4.73
CA PRO A 49 12.23 8.24 5.39
C PRO A 49 12.41 8.39 6.90
N VAL A 50 13.00 9.49 7.36
CA VAL A 50 13.20 9.77 8.79
C VAL A 50 11.87 10.05 9.47
N LEU A 51 11.02 10.89 8.87
CA LEU A 51 9.67 11.19 9.37
C LEU A 51 8.81 9.92 9.44
N ALA A 52 8.86 9.08 8.41
CA ALA A 52 8.13 7.82 8.36
C ALA A 52 8.52 6.89 9.53
N GLN A 53 9.82 6.76 9.80
CA GLN A 53 10.32 5.98 10.94
C GLN A 53 9.91 6.58 12.29
N LEU A 54 10.06 7.89 12.47
CA LEU A 54 9.71 8.58 13.72
C LEU A 54 8.22 8.47 14.05
N PHE A 55 7.38 8.49 13.03
CA PHE A 55 5.92 8.48 13.17
C PHE A 55 5.31 7.08 13.07
N ASN A 56 6.12 6.05 12.84
CA ASN A 56 5.70 4.67 12.62
C ASN A 56 4.60 4.58 11.53
N THR A 57 4.90 5.15 10.38
CA THR A 57 4.02 5.32 9.20
C THR A 57 4.85 5.11 7.92
N THR A 58 4.25 5.26 6.74
CA THR A 58 4.95 5.20 5.44
C THR A 58 5.11 6.60 4.84
N CYS A 59 6.07 6.75 3.90
CA CYS A 59 6.19 7.99 3.13
C CYS A 59 4.90 8.30 2.36
N ASP A 60 4.23 7.26 1.87
CA ASP A 60 2.98 7.34 1.12
C ASP A 60 1.85 7.89 1.98
N GLU A 61 1.69 7.39 3.22
CA GLU A 61 0.75 7.96 4.19
C GLU A 61 1.05 9.45 4.47
N LEU A 62 2.33 9.83 4.61
CA LEU A 62 2.74 11.22 4.82
C LEU A 62 2.47 12.11 3.60
N LEU A 63 2.64 11.58 2.40
CA LEU A 63 2.34 12.26 1.14
C LEU A 63 0.83 12.27 0.83
N GLY A 64 0.03 11.51 1.58
CA GLY A 64 -1.41 11.39 1.35
C GLY A 64 -1.74 10.53 0.13
N VAL A 65 -0.84 9.64 -0.24
CA VAL A 65 -1.13 8.54 -1.15
C VAL A 65 -2.04 7.60 -0.38
N GLU A 66 -3.30 7.55 -0.78
CA GLU A 66 -4.22 6.54 -0.26
C GLU A 66 -3.79 5.19 -0.80
N HIS A 67 -3.24 4.35 0.08
CA HIS A 67 -3.24 2.93 -0.19
C HIS A 67 -4.67 2.44 0.02
N GLU A 68 -5.24 1.79 -0.99
CA GLU A 68 -6.49 1.06 -0.86
C GLU A 68 -6.27 -0.09 0.13
N THR A 69 -6.45 0.18 1.42
CA THR A 69 -6.54 -0.87 2.41
C THR A 69 -7.77 -1.71 2.09
N PRO A 70 -7.69 -3.05 2.17
CA PRO A 70 -8.85 -3.90 1.97
C PRO A 70 -10.00 -3.45 2.87
N LYS A 71 -11.10 -3.03 2.28
CA LYS A 71 -12.33 -2.75 3.01
C LYS A 71 -13.13 -4.03 3.04
N ALA A 72 -13.55 -4.43 4.24
CA ALA A 72 -14.62 -5.41 4.39
C ALA A 72 -15.93 -4.71 4.04
N VAL A 73 -16.44 -4.95 2.85
CA VAL A 73 -17.83 -4.65 2.50
C VAL A 73 -18.71 -5.80 3.01
N PRO A 74 -19.96 -5.52 3.45
CA PRO A 74 -20.90 -6.59 3.75
C PRO A 74 -20.99 -7.56 2.57
N GLU A 75 -20.87 -8.86 2.83
CA GLU A 75 -20.87 -9.93 1.84
C GLU A 75 -22.06 -9.84 0.86
N GLU A 76 -23.23 -9.45 1.36
CA GLU A 76 -24.46 -9.28 0.58
C GLU A 76 -24.39 -8.17 -0.48
N LEU A 77 -23.46 -7.22 -0.35
CA LEU A 77 -23.26 -6.11 -1.28
C LEU A 77 -22.18 -6.42 -2.34
N VAL A 78 -21.51 -7.57 -2.26
CA VAL A 78 -20.48 -7.99 -3.20
C VAL A 78 -21.13 -8.54 -4.45
N ASP A 79 -21.14 -7.74 -5.52
CA ASP A 79 -21.58 -8.20 -6.83
C ASP A 79 -20.43 -8.90 -7.57
N LEU A 80 -20.23 -10.19 -7.31
CA LEU A 80 -19.19 -11.02 -7.94
C LEU A 80 -19.26 -11.00 -9.49
N SER A 81 -20.39 -10.64 -10.10
CA SER A 81 -20.52 -10.53 -11.55
C SER A 81 -19.83 -9.28 -12.11
N LYS A 82 -19.61 -8.27 -11.26
CA LYS A 82 -18.93 -7.03 -11.59
C LYS A 82 -17.54 -6.93 -11.00
N THR A 83 -17.20 -7.78 -10.03
CA THR A 83 -15.89 -7.79 -9.39
C THR A 83 -14.81 -8.36 -10.30
N ILE A 84 -13.71 -7.61 -10.41
CA ILE A 84 -12.53 -7.92 -11.18
C ILE A 84 -11.35 -8.17 -10.23
N LEU A 85 -10.67 -9.29 -10.44
CA LEU A 85 -9.37 -9.59 -9.87
C LEU A 85 -8.27 -9.05 -10.80
N ARG A 86 -7.47 -8.12 -10.29
CA ARG A 86 -6.26 -7.64 -10.96
C ARG A 86 -5.04 -8.21 -10.26
N VAL A 87 -4.18 -8.89 -11.02
CA VAL A 87 -2.88 -9.39 -10.53
C VAL A 87 -1.80 -8.70 -11.34
N LYS A 88 -0.83 -8.09 -10.66
CA LYS A 88 0.33 -7.46 -11.27
C LYS A 88 1.59 -8.03 -10.65
N ILE A 89 2.43 -8.62 -11.49
CA ILE A 89 3.73 -9.15 -11.12
C ILE A 89 4.76 -8.34 -11.89
N ILE A 90 5.74 -7.81 -11.18
CA ILE A 90 6.93 -7.15 -11.73
C ILE A 90 8.11 -7.99 -11.27
N SER A 91 8.74 -8.72 -12.17
CA SER A 91 9.97 -9.42 -11.83
C SER A 91 11.17 -8.47 -11.88
N SER A 92 12.16 -8.77 -11.05
CA SER A 92 13.44 -8.06 -10.98
C SER A 92 14.22 -8.06 -12.29
N ASP A 93 13.99 -9.05 -13.16
CA ASP A 93 14.59 -9.16 -14.50
C ASP A 93 13.92 -8.25 -15.56
N GLY A 94 12.84 -7.55 -15.18
CA GLY A 94 12.11 -6.61 -16.02
C GLY A 94 10.83 -7.18 -16.64
N ASP A 95 10.50 -8.45 -16.41
CA ASP A 95 9.25 -9.02 -16.90
C ASP A 95 8.05 -8.50 -16.10
N VAL A 96 6.99 -8.09 -16.82
CA VAL A 96 5.75 -7.59 -16.20
C VAL A 96 4.56 -8.41 -16.67
N VAL A 97 3.88 -9.07 -15.74
CA VAL A 97 2.65 -9.81 -16.00
C VAL A 97 1.47 -9.10 -15.37
N LYS A 98 0.45 -8.84 -16.18
CA LYS A 98 -0.80 -8.20 -15.76
C LYS A 98 -1.97 -9.10 -16.12
N LEU A 99 -2.70 -9.55 -15.11
CA LEU A 99 -3.96 -10.26 -15.26
C LEU A 99 -5.10 -9.35 -14.82
N ASN A 100 -6.18 -9.37 -15.59
CA ASN A 100 -7.41 -8.64 -15.31
C ASN A 100 -8.55 -9.59 -15.67
N LEU A 101 -9.13 -10.21 -14.65
CA LEU A 101 -10.09 -11.30 -14.81
C LEU A 101 -11.29 -11.08 -13.89
N PRO A 102 -12.53 -11.28 -14.38
CA PRO A 102 -13.69 -11.38 -13.50
C PRO A 102 -13.48 -12.47 -12.44
N VAL A 103 -13.85 -12.20 -11.19
CA VAL A 103 -13.61 -13.12 -10.06
C VAL A 103 -14.27 -14.49 -10.27
N GLN A 104 -15.41 -14.53 -10.97
CA GLN A 104 -16.14 -15.77 -11.28
C GLN A 104 -15.31 -16.77 -12.10
N ILE A 105 -14.39 -16.29 -12.94
CA ILE A 105 -13.53 -17.15 -13.76
C ILE A 105 -12.10 -17.24 -13.22
N ALA A 106 -11.75 -16.39 -12.25
CA ALA A 106 -10.41 -16.38 -11.67
C ALA A 106 -10.06 -17.71 -11.01
N GLU A 107 -10.99 -18.32 -10.25
CA GLU A 107 -10.74 -19.58 -9.54
C GLU A 107 -10.36 -20.74 -10.47
N PRO A 108 -11.17 -21.11 -11.49
CA PRO A 108 -10.80 -22.17 -12.42
C PRO A 108 -9.59 -21.79 -13.27
N PHE A 109 -9.39 -20.51 -13.61
CA PHE A 109 -8.26 -20.06 -14.43
C PHE A 109 -6.92 -20.18 -13.68
N LEU A 110 -6.89 -19.76 -12.41
CA LEU A 110 -5.71 -19.85 -11.55
C LEU A 110 -5.41 -21.31 -11.18
N LYS A 111 -6.43 -22.15 -11.02
CA LYS A 111 -6.27 -23.61 -10.78
C LYS A 111 -5.82 -24.39 -12.04
N SER A 112 -6.14 -23.92 -13.25
CA SER A 112 -5.90 -24.66 -14.50
C SER A 112 -4.60 -24.32 -15.23
N SER A 113 -3.85 -23.31 -14.78
CA SER A 113 -2.65 -22.83 -15.46
C SER A 113 -1.42 -23.18 -14.61
N ASN A 114 -0.51 -24.10 -14.96
CA ASN A 114 0.44 -24.05 -16.09
C ASN A 114 1.08 -22.67 -16.40
N MET A 115 0.88 -21.65 -15.57
CA MET A 115 1.66 -20.41 -15.66
C MET A 115 3.04 -20.64 -15.05
N ASN A 116 4.03 -20.91 -15.89
CA ASN A 116 5.44 -20.66 -15.58
C ASN A 116 5.70 -19.14 -15.61
N VAL A 117 5.08 -18.40 -14.71
CA VAL A 117 5.36 -16.98 -14.53
C VAL A 117 6.00 -16.83 -13.17
N GLY A 118 7.23 -16.30 -13.13
CA GLY A 118 7.85 -15.72 -11.94
C GLY A 118 8.18 -16.67 -10.78
N GLY A 119 9.09 -17.63 -11.00
CA GLY A 119 9.88 -18.26 -9.92
C GLY A 119 9.09 -18.87 -8.74
N ASP A 120 9.80 -19.21 -7.66
CA ASP A 120 9.20 -19.78 -6.43
C ASP A 120 8.27 -18.81 -5.68
N THR A 121 8.33 -17.51 -5.98
CA THR A 121 7.57 -16.45 -5.30
C THR A 121 6.05 -16.60 -5.47
N LEU A 122 5.57 -16.99 -6.66
CA LEU A 122 4.14 -17.16 -6.93
C LEU A 122 3.56 -18.47 -6.37
N LYS A 123 4.40 -19.47 -6.09
CA LYS A 123 3.96 -20.75 -5.52
C LYS A 123 3.53 -20.65 -4.07
N ASN A 124 3.97 -19.60 -3.37
CA ASN A 124 3.64 -19.38 -1.96
C ASN A 124 2.35 -18.57 -1.77
N ILE A 125 1.72 -18.10 -2.85
CA ILE A 125 0.46 -17.35 -2.79
C ILE A 125 -0.71 -18.31 -2.93
N ASP A 126 -1.50 -18.43 -1.86
CA ASP A 126 -2.74 -19.20 -1.84
C ASP A 126 -3.89 -18.38 -2.46
N PHE A 127 -4.05 -18.50 -3.77
CA PHE A 127 -5.13 -17.84 -4.50
C PHE A 127 -6.53 -18.32 -4.08
N GLU A 128 -6.67 -19.51 -3.48
CA GLU A 128 -7.95 -19.98 -2.98
C GLU A 128 -8.39 -19.17 -1.76
N GLN A 129 -7.47 -18.90 -0.83
CA GLN A 129 -7.72 -18.00 0.30
C GLN A 129 -8.05 -16.57 -0.18
N ILE A 130 -7.34 -16.06 -1.19
CA ILE A 130 -7.64 -14.73 -1.75
C ILE A 130 -9.06 -14.68 -2.31
N ILE A 131 -9.47 -15.69 -3.07
CA ILE A 131 -10.82 -15.74 -3.63
C ILE A 131 -11.88 -15.89 -2.53
N GLN A 132 -11.60 -16.63 -1.47
CA GLN A 132 -12.47 -16.70 -0.30
C GLN A 132 -12.60 -15.35 0.40
N LEU A 133 -11.50 -14.59 0.54
CA LEU A 133 -11.54 -13.24 1.10
C LEU A 133 -12.44 -12.33 0.26
N VAL A 134 -12.34 -12.39 -1.08
CA VAL A 134 -13.23 -11.64 -1.98
C VAL A 134 -14.69 -12.04 -1.79
N LYS A 135 -14.97 -13.34 -1.75
CA LYS A 135 -16.33 -13.86 -1.51
C LYS A 135 -16.87 -13.35 -0.17
N SER A 136 -16.03 -13.28 0.87
CA SER A 136 -16.39 -12.71 2.18
C SER A 136 -16.48 -11.19 2.23
N GLY A 137 -16.25 -10.50 1.11
CA GLY A 137 -16.36 -9.04 0.98
C GLY A 137 -15.08 -8.24 1.16
N ALA A 138 -13.91 -8.85 1.00
CA ALA A 138 -12.66 -8.10 0.90
C ALA A 138 -12.51 -7.47 -0.50
N VAL A 139 -12.46 -6.13 -0.55
CA VAL A 139 -12.26 -5.33 -1.77
C VAL A 139 -11.10 -4.35 -1.54
N GLY A 140 -10.24 -4.14 -2.53
CA GLY A 140 -9.03 -3.31 -2.46
C GLY A 140 -7.73 -4.09 -2.69
N LYS A 141 -6.59 -3.57 -2.20
CA LYS A 141 -5.27 -4.23 -2.33
C LYS A 141 -5.11 -5.39 -1.35
N LEU A 142 -5.38 -6.61 -1.81
CA LEU A 142 -5.34 -7.81 -0.97
C LEU A 142 -3.92 -8.33 -0.71
N VAL A 143 -3.01 -8.15 -1.67
CA VAL A 143 -1.62 -8.62 -1.55
C VAL A 143 -0.65 -7.54 -2.03
N ASP A 144 0.39 -7.31 -1.24
CA ASP A 144 1.56 -6.49 -1.57
C ASP A 144 2.82 -7.19 -1.05
N ILE A 145 3.50 -7.91 -1.93
CA ILE A 145 4.70 -8.69 -1.57
C ILE A 145 5.87 -8.20 -2.40
N THR A 146 6.99 -7.94 -1.73
CA THR A 146 8.31 -7.80 -2.37
C THR A 146 9.18 -8.98 -1.96
N SER A 147 9.62 -9.78 -2.92
CA SER A 147 10.50 -10.93 -2.72
C SER A 147 11.93 -10.49 -2.38
N ALA A 148 12.73 -11.41 -1.82
CA ALA A 148 14.16 -11.20 -1.57
C ALA A 148 14.94 -10.90 -2.86
N ASP A 149 14.48 -11.44 -3.98
CA ASP A 149 15.08 -11.25 -5.30
C ASP A 149 14.62 -9.93 -5.98
N GLY A 150 13.74 -9.15 -5.32
CA GLY A 150 13.24 -7.87 -5.84
C GLY A 150 11.97 -7.97 -6.70
N ASP A 151 11.38 -9.15 -6.83
CA ASP A 151 10.08 -9.31 -7.49
C ASP A 151 8.97 -8.67 -6.66
N ILE A 152 8.08 -7.92 -7.31
CA ILE A 152 6.92 -7.30 -6.68
C ILE A 152 5.65 -7.98 -7.18
N VAL A 153 4.81 -8.46 -6.26
CA VAL A 153 3.50 -9.04 -6.55
C VAL A 153 2.43 -8.22 -5.86
N GLU A 154 1.52 -7.68 -6.66
CA GLU A 154 0.37 -6.92 -6.17
C GLU A 154 -0.93 -7.57 -6.66
N ILE A 155 -1.89 -7.75 -5.75
CA ILE A 155 -3.23 -8.28 -6.07
C ILE A 155 -4.28 -7.30 -5.56
N TYR A 156 -5.15 -6.88 -6.47
CA TYR A 156 -6.22 -5.92 -6.21
C TYR A 156 -7.56 -6.49 -6.65
N VAL A 157 -8.62 -6.11 -5.94
CA VAL A 157 -9.99 -6.50 -6.23
C VAL A 157 -10.87 -5.27 -6.22
N GLU A 158 -11.60 -5.04 -7.30
CA GLU A 158 -12.52 -3.90 -7.48
C GLU A 158 -13.81 -4.32 -8.18
#